data_AF-A0A952C5P6-F1
#
_entry.id   AF-A0A952C5P6-F1
#
_cell.length_a   1.000
_cell.length_b   1.000
_cell.length_c   1.000
_cell.angle_alpha   90.00
_cell.angle_beta   90.00
_cell.angle_gamma   90.00
#
_symmetry.space_group_name_H-M   'P 1'
#
loop_
_entity.id
_entity.type
_entity.pdbx_description
1 polymer ?
#
loop_
_entity_poly.entity_id
_entity_poly.type
_entity_poly.pdbx_seq_one_letter_code
_entity_poly.pdbx_strand_id
1 'polypeptide(L)'
;ETLVSRASDLARDLKNTGLTTSQIRALFGEVRQIQAQWKMGSQQQAQARRRLSLLKPKMAYRAKRERKKAVEDLVAVLDPALNLVIGEKDADLQTAHFQRFVEFFEAILAYHKAYGGN
;
A
#
# COMPACT_ATOMS: atom_id res chain seq x y z
N GLU A 1 13.12 -13.20 8.66
CA GLU A 1 12.51 -12.00 9.27
C GLU A 1 11.23 -11.64 8.52
N THR A 2 10.11 -11.63 9.24
CA THR A 2 8.76 -11.67 8.64
C THR A 2 8.32 -10.27 8.20
N LEU A 3 7.55 -10.17 7.10
CA LEU A 3 6.91 -8.92 6.62
C LEU A 3 6.19 -8.15 7.75
N VAL A 4 5.69 -8.88 8.75
CA VAL A 4 5.06 -8.39 9.98
C VAL A 4 6.01 -7.53 10.83
N SER A 5 7.26 -7.97 11.04
CA SER A 5 8.25 -7.20 11.81
C SER A 5 8.58 -5.90 11.11
N ARG A 6 8.79 -5.96 9.79
CA ARG A 6 9.06 -4.77 8.96
C ARG A 6 7.89 -3.80 8.96
N ALA A 7 6.65 -4.31 8.93
CA ALA A 7 5.44 -3.49 9.01
C ALA A 7 5.31 -2.80 10.37
N SER A 8 5.64 -3.49 11.46
CA SER A 8 5.70 -2.96 12.82
C SER A 8 6.71 -1.80 12.92
N ASP A 9 7.95 -1.99 12.50
CA ASP A 9 8.99 -0.95 12.59
C ASP A 9 8.60 0.29 11.80
N LEU A 10 8.16 0.09 10.55
CA LEU A 10 7.68 1.18 9.70
C LEU A 10 6.50 1.92 10.34
N ALA A 11 5.51 1.19 10.86
CA ALA A 11 4.35 1.79 11.48
C ALA A 11 4.71 2.69 12.67
N ARG A 12 5.74 2.33 13.43
CA ARG A 12 6.28 3.14 14.52
C ARG A 12 6.94 4.42 14.00
N ASP A 13 7.74 4.32 12.95
CA ASP A 13 8.39 5.47 12.31
C ASP A 13 7.37 6.44 11.69
N LEU A 14 6.34 5.90 11.03
CA LEU A 14 5.24 6.70 10.45
C LEU A 14 4.45 7.44 11.54
N LYS A 15 4.22 6.79 12.68
CA LYS A 15 3.59 7.44 13.84
C LYS A 15 4.48 8.59 14.35
N ASN A 16 5.79 8.38 14.44
CA ASN A 16 6.73 9.38 14.95
C ASN A 16 6.91 10.57 13.99
N THR A 17 6.71 10.36 12.70
CA THR A 17 6.74 11.43 11.68
C THR A 17 5.40 12.16 11.52
N GLY A 18 4.38 11.77 12.31
CA GLY A 18 3.09 12.46 12.38
C GLY A 18 2.13 12.13 11.23
N LEU A 19 2.29 10.97 10.59
CA LEU A 19 1.29 10.47 9.64
C LEU A 19 -0.01 10.17 10.40
N THR A 20 -1.14 10.65 9.91
CA THR A 20 -2.43 10.36 10.54
C THR A 20 -2.98 9.02 10.04
N THR A 21 -3.75 8.34 10.88
CA THR A 21 -4.45 7.11 10.47
C THR A 21 -5.43 7.40 9.33
N SER A 22 -5.99 8.61 9.25
CA SER A 22 -6.86 9.01 8.13
C SER A 22 -6.11 9.06 6.79
N GLN A 23 -4.87 9.55 6.77
CA GLN A 23 -4.03 9.55 5.56
C GLN A 23 -3.70 8.11 5.11
N ILE A 24 -3.32 7.25 6.05
CA ILE A 24 -3.06 5.82 5.77
C ILE A 24 -4.33 5.14 5.24
N ARG A 25 -5.48 5.32 5.91
CA ARG A 25 -6.76 4.74 5.52
C ARG A 25 -7.24 5.20 4.15
N ALA A 26 -7.04 6.48 3.81
CA ALA A 26 -7.43 6.99 2.50
C ALA A 26 -6.70 6.26 1.36
N LEU A 27 -5.39 6.02 1.53
CA LEU A 27 -4.60 5.29 0.55
C LEU A 27 -4.92 3.78 0.56
N PHE A 28 -5.05 3.18 1.75
CA PHE A 28 -5.43 1.78 1.89
C PHE A 28 -6.82 1.48 1.32
N GLY A 29 -7.77 2.42 1.44
CA GLY A 29 -9.10 2.30 0.86
C GLY A 29 -9.07 2.15 -0.67
N GLU A 30 -8.20 2.89 -1.36
CA GLU A 30 -7.99 2.69 -2.81
C GLU A 30 -7.44 1.30 -3.13
N VAL A 31 -6.49 0.82 -2.33
CA VAL A 31 -5.94 -0.53 -2.48
C VAL A 31 -7.03 -1.60 -2.29
N ARG A 32 -7.91 -1.44 -1.29
CA ARG A 32 -9.04 -2.36 -1.07
C ARG A 32 -10.06 -2.33 -2.21
N GLN A 33 -10.33 -1.17 -2.81
CA GLN A 33 -11.16 -1.09 -4.02
C GLN A 33 -10.54 -1.83 -5.19
N ILE A 34 -9.23 -1.70 -5.40
CA ILE A 34 -8.50 -2.45 -6.43
C ILE A 34 -8.57 -3.95 -6.13
N GLN A 35 -8.38 -4.35 -4.87
CA GLN A 35 -8.47 -5.75 -4.44
C GLN A 35 -9.85 -6.36 -4.69
N ALA A 36 -10.92 -5.64 -4.36
CA ALA A 36 -12.28 -6.09 -4.64
C ALA A 36 -12.48 -6.31 -6.14
N GLN A 37 -12.05 -5.33 -6.95
CA GLN A 37 -12.15 -5.40 -8.40
C GLN A 37 -11.30 -6.53 -9.01
N TRP A 38 -10.12 -6.81 -8.43
CA TRP A 38 -9.23 -7.89 -8.88
C TRP A 38 -9.90 -9.27 -8.83
N LYS A 39 -10.84 -9.46 -7.89
CA LYS A 39 -11.54 -10.73 -7.64
C LYS A 39 -12.80 -10.92 -8.49
N MET A 40 -13.19 -9.94 -9.32
CA MET A 40 -14.46 -9.93 -10.06
C MET A 40 -14.41 -10.59 -11.46
N GLY A 41 -13.34 -11.31 -11.78
CA GLY A 41 -13.16 -11.97 -13.10
C GLY A 41 -12.18 -11.25 -14.02
N SER A 42 -11.89 -11.83 -15.19
CA SER A 42 -10.74 -11.49 -16.03
C SER A 42 -10.74 -10.04 -16.55
N GLN A 43 -11.89 -9.53 -17.01
CA GLN A 43 -12.01 -8.16 -17.52
C GLN A 43 -11.80 -7.14 -16.39
N GLN A 44 -12.40 -7.36 -15.23
CA GLN A 44 -12.29 -6.48 -14.07
C GLN A 44 -10.88 -6.54 -13.48
N GLN A 45 -10.25 -7.72 -13.50
CA GLN A 45 -8.86 -7.91 -13.08
C GLN A 45 -7.88 -7.12 -13.97
N ALA A 46 -8.09 -7.09 -15.29
CA ALA A 46 -7.28 -6.26 -16.19
C ALA A 46 -7.40 -4.75 -15.85
N GLN A 47 -8.59 -4.29 -15.50
CA GLN A 47 -8.78 -2.90 -15.06
C GLN A 47 -8.18 -2.66 -13.65
N ALA A 48 -8.25 -3.64 -12.73
CA ALA A 48 -7.60 -3.58 -11.44
C ALA A 48 -6.08 -3.45 -11.56
N ARG A 49 -5.45 -4.23 -12.46
CA ARG A 49 -4.02 -4.10 -12.82
C ARG A 49 -3.67 -2.69 -13.27
N ARG A 50 -4.46 -2.10 -14.18
CA ARG A 50 -4.23 -0.71 -14.62
C ARG A 50 -4.35 0.29 -13.48
N ARG A 51 -5.36 0.13 -12.60
CA ARG A 51 -5.54 0.98 -11.42
C ARG A 51 -4.37 0.85 -10.44
N LEU A 52 -3.83 -0.36 -10.27
CA LEU A 52 -2.66 -0.60 -9.43
C LEU A 52 -1.43 0.15 -9.98
N SER A 53 -1.17 0.09 -11.29
CA SER A 53 -0.09 0.85 -11.90
C SER A 53 -0.26 2.37 -11.75
N LEU A 54 -1.51 2.86 -11.82
CA LEU A 54 -1.83 4.28 -11.56
C LEU A 54 -1.72 4.69 -10.09
N LEU A 55 -1.62 3.75 -9.15
CA LEU A 55 -1.43 4.06 -7.75
C LEU A 55 -0.07 4.75 -7.52
N LYS A 56 0.97 4.37 -8.26
CA LYS A 56 2.32 4.96 -8.17
C LYS A 56 2.31 6.48 -8.40
N PRO A 57 1.87 7.01 -9.57
CA PRO A 57 1.84 8.46 -9.78
C PRO A 57 0.90 9.18 -8.82
N LYS A 58 -0.21 8.56 -8.40
CA LYS A 58 -1.11 9.14 -7.39
C LYS A 58 -0.43 9.31 -6.03
N MET A 59 0.29 8.28 -5.58
CA MET A 59 1.06 8.32 -4.35
C MET A 59 2.16 9.39 -4.40
N ALA A 60 2.92 9.43 -5.51
CA ALA A 60 3.95 10.45 -5.71
C ALA A 60 3.38 11.87 -5.69
N TYR A 61 2.23 12.08 -6.32
CA TYR A 61 1.54 13.37 -6.29
C TYR A 61 1.08 13.74 -4.88
N ARG A 62 0.50 12.80 -4.12
CA ARG A 62 0.07 13.03 -2.72
C ARG A 62 1.24 13.40 -1.82
N ALA A 63 2.35 12.67 -1.93
CA ALA A 63 3.56 12.93 -1.17
C ALA A 63 4.05 14.37 -1.39
N LYS A 64 4.16 14.80 -2.66
CA LYS A 64 4.54 16.18 -3.00
C LYS A 64 3.53 17.23 -2.55
N ARG A 65 2.23 16.96 -2.71
CA ARG A 65 1.15 17.92 -2.38
C ARG A 65 1.07 18.18 -0.88
N GLU A 66 1.18 17.12 -0.07
CA GLU A 66 1.03 17.24 1.38
C GLU A 66 2.29 17.82 2.04
N ARG A 67 3.44 17.87 1.35
CA ARG A 67 4.74 18.37 1.85
C ARG A 67 5.12 17.78 3.22
N LYS A 68 4.65 16.56 3.49
CA LYS A 68 4.87 15.84 4.72
C LYS A 68 5.80 14.69 4.44
N LYS A 69 6.99 14.74 5.05
CA LYS A 69 7.99 13.66 5.02
C LYS A 69 7.39 12.30 5.35
N ALA A 70 6.43 12.26 6.28
CA ALA A 70 5.74 11.03 6.66
C ALA A 70 5.01 10.31 5.51
N VAL A 71 4.45 11.07 4.55
CA VAL A 71 3.79 10.49 3.37
C VAL A 71 4.84 9.99 2.38
N GLU A 72 5.95 10.72 2.22
CA GLU A 72 7.09 10.30 1.41
C GLU A 72 7.69 8.99 1.93
N ASP A 73 7.86 8.86 3.25
CA ASP A 73 8.39 7.65 3.90
C ASP A 73 7.47 6.44 3.67
N LEU A 74 6.14 6.63 3.76
CA LEU A 74 5.19 5.56 3.41
C LEU A 74 5.31 5.16 1.94
N VAL A 75 5.39 6.14 1.03
CA VAL A 75 5.52 5.88 -0.41
C VAL A 75 6.84 5.20 -0.75
N ALA A 76 7.93 5.57 -0.09
CA ALA A 76 9.24 4.96 -0.28
C ALA A 76 9.25 3.45 0.03
N VAL A 77 8.36 2.99 0.91
CA VAL A 77 8.21 1.56 1.19
C VAL A 77 7.18 0.88 0.29
N LEU A 78 6.07 1.56 -0.03
CA LEU A 78 5.01 0.97 -0.86
C LEU A 78 5.41 0.87 -2.34
N ASP A 79 6.21 1.81 -2.88
CA ASP A 79 6.57 1.83 -4.30
C ASP A 79 7.38 0.60 -4.74
N PRO A 80 8.45 0.19 -4.02
CA PRO A 80 9.16 -1.05 -4.35
C PRO A 80 8.27 -2.29 -4.26
N ALA A 81 7.39 -2.35 -3.26
CA ALA A 81 6.46 -3.47 -3.11
C ALA A 81 5.47 -3.54 -4.27
N LEU A 82 4.95 -2.40 -4.74
CA LEU A 82 4.12 -2.34 -5.95
C LEU A 82 4.87 -2.76 -7.20
N ASN A 83 6.15 -2.40 -7.33
CA ASN A 83 6.97 -2.80 -8.49
C ASN A 83 7.09 -4.33 -8.59
N LEU A 84 7.19 -5.03 -7.45
CA LEU A 84 7.21 -6.50 -7.42
C LEU A 84 5.89 -7.12 -7.89
N VAL A 85 4.76 -6.48 -7.60
CA VAL A 85 3.45 -6.93 -8.09
C VAL A 85 3.31 -6.65 -9.59
N ILE A 86 3.59 -5.41 -10.02
CA ILE A 86 3.39 -4.96 -11.40
C ILE A 86 4.35 -5.67 -12.36
N GLY A 87 5.57 -5.96 -11.92
CA GLY A 87 6.60 -6.63 -12.72
C GLY A 87 6.41 -8.14 -12.86
N GLU A 88 5.56 -8.75 -12.03
CA GLU A 88 5.26 -10.18 -12.12
C GLU A 88 4.43 -10.48 -13.37
N LYS A 89 4.90 -11.44 -14.17
CA LYS A 89 4.31 -11.79 -15.48
C LYS A 89 3.37 -12.99 -15.37
N ASP A 90 3.62 -13.87 -14.41
CA ASP A 90 2.73 -14.99 -14.14
C ASP A 90 1.48 -14.48 -13.40
N ALA A 91 0.29 -14.85 -13.88
CA ALA A 91 -0.96 -14.31 -13.38
C ALA A 91 -1.29 -14.74 -11.94
N ASP A 92 -0.93 -15.98 -11.59
CA ASP A 92 -1.21 -16.56 -10.27
C ASP A 92 -0.22 -16.02 -9.25
N LEU A 93 1.07 -15.96 -9.61
CA LEU A 93 2.10 -15.33 -8.78
C LEU A 93 1.83 -13.83 -8.60
N GLN A 94 1.40 -13.13 -9.65
CA GLN A 94 1.05 -11.71 -9.54
C GLN A 94 -0.12 -11.52 -8.56
N THR A 95 -1.12 -12.39 -8.62
CA THR A 95 -2.26 -12.36 -7.69
C THR A 95 -1.79 -12.64 -6.26
N ALA A 96 -0.90 -13.61 -6.05
CA ALA A 96 -0.30 -13.89 -4.74
C ALA A 96 0.55 -12.73 -4.22
N HIS A 97 1.34 -12.08 -5.08
CA HIS A 97 2.14 -10.90 -4.75
C HIS A 97 1.24 -9.73 -4.35
N PHE A 98 0.17 -9.51 -5.10
CA PHE A 98 -0.79 -8.47 -4.78
C PHE A 98 -1.47 -8.73 -3.44
N GLN A 99 -1.85 -9.97 -3.14
CA GLN A 99 -2.43 -10.33 -1.87
C GLN A 99 -1.46 -10.06 -0.70
N ARG A 100 -0.18 -10.45 -0.83
CA ARG A 100 0.85 -10.15 0.17
C ARG A 100 1.09 -8.65 0.34
N PHE A 101 1.02 -7.88 -0.74
CA PHE A 101 1.08 -6.41 -0.67
C PHE A 101 -0.08 -5.83 0.15
N VAL A 102 -1.30 -6.31 -0.07
CA VAL A 102 -2.48 -5.86 0.70
C VAL A 102 -2.31 -6.19 2.17
N GLU A 103 -1.89 -7.42 2.50
CA GLU A 103 -1.66 -7.88 3.89
C GLU A 103 -0.56 -7.07 4.57
N PHE A 104 0.53 -6.79 3.87
CA PHE A 104 1.61 -5.95 4.38
C PHE A 104 1.12 -4.53 4.68
N PHE A 105 0.33 -3.93 3.79
CA PHE A 105 -0.22 -2.59 4.00
C PHE A 105 -1.26 -2.57 5.14
N GLU A 106 -2.07 -3.61 5.25
CA GLU A 106 -3.00 -3.79 6.37
C GLU A 106 -2.26 -3.90 7.71
N ALA A 107 -1.14 -4.63 7.74
CA ALA A 107 -0.29 -4.74 8.92
C ALA A 107 0.30 -3.38 9.34
N ILE A 108 0.77 -2.56 8.38
CA ILE A 108 1.25 -1.20 8.67
C ILE A 108 0.13 -0.37 9.33
N LEU A 109 -1.08 -0.39 8.77
CA LEU A 109 -2.21 0.34 9.32
C LEU A 109 -2.58 -0.14 10.73
N ALA A 110 -2.59 -1.45 10.95
CA ALA A 110 -2.91 -2.05 12.24
C ALA A 110 -1.88 -1.67 13.31
N TYR A 111 -0.59 -1.84 13.02
CA TYR A 111 0.48 -1.46 13.95
C TYR A 111 0.53 0.04 14.20
N HIS A 112 0.27 0.87 13.17
CA HIS A 112 0.25 2.32 13.35
C HIS A 112 -0.82 2.72 14.36
N LYS A 113 -2.00 2.10 14.27
CA LYS A 113 -3.06 2.33 15.26
C LYS A 113 -2.68 1.78 16.63
N ALA A 114 -2.07 0.61 16.71
CA ALA A 114 -1.60 0.00 17.96
C ALA A 114 -0.56 0.88 18.69
N TYR A 115 0.28 1.60 17.94
CA TYR A 115 1.27 2.55 18.50
C TYR A 115 0.70 3.93 18.82
N GLY A 116 -0.62 4.08 18.85
CA GLY A 116 -1.30 5.33 19.22
C GLY A 116 -1.39 6.35 18.10
N GLY A 117 -1.27 5.93 16.83
CA GLY A 117 -1.56 6.79 15.69
C GLY A 117 -2.99 7.34 15.75
N ASN A 118 -3.13 8.63 15.45
CA ASN A 118 -4.43 9.32 15.41
C ASN A 118 -5.06 9.22 14.03
#